data_AF-A0A1S7DUP5-F1
#
_entry.id   AF-A0A1S7DUP5-F1
#
_cell.length_a   1.000
_cell.length_b   1.000
_cell.length_c   1.000
_cell.angle_alpha   90.00
_cell.angle_beta   90.00
_cell.angle_gamma   90.00
#
_symmetry.space_group_name_H-M   'P 1'
#
loop_
_entity.id
_entity.type
_entity.pdbx_description
1 polymer ?
#
loop_
_entity_poly.entity_id
_entity_poly.type
_entity_poly.pdbx_seq_one_letter_code
_entity_poly.pdbx_strand_id
1 'polypeptide(L)' 'MCARKASFAASELIKTPKVIGCHFDTFPPISIDHTQAQNHFKEKNVELVLPNLGQEFDL' A
#
# COMPACT_ATOMS: atom_id res chain seq x y z
N MET A 1 7.90 -7.26 2.89
CA MET A 1 8.51 -6.37 1.87
C MET A 1 8.20 -4.94 2.27
N CYS A 2 9.15 -3.99 2.22
CA CYS A 2 8.89 -2.62 2.67
C CYS A 2 8.13 -1.79 1.62
N ALA A 3 7.40 -0.76 2.06
CA ALA A 3 6.56 0.07 1.20
C ALA A 3 7.32 0.73 0.03
N ARG A 4 8.58 1.13 0.23
CA ARG A 4 9.44 1.69 -0.84
C ARG A 4 9.60 0.74 -2.03
N LYS A 5 9.86 -0.54 -1.77
CA LYS A 5 10.02 -1.53 -2.85
C LYS A 5 8.68 -1.84 -3.50
N ALA A 6 7.60 -1.83 -2.72
CA ALA A 6 6.25 -2.05 -3.22
C ALA A 6 5.79 -0.90 -4.16
N SER A 7 6.03 0.36 -3.81
CA SER A 7 5.66 1.50 -4.67
C SER A 7 6.49 1.54 -5.96
N PHE A 8 7.78 1.18 -5.90
CA PHE A 8 8.59 0.98 -7.11
C PHE A 8 7.99 -0.10 -8.01
N ALA A 9 7.65 -1.27 -7.46
CA ALA A 9 7.07 -2.36 -8.25
C ALA A 9 5.72 -1.96 -8.87
N ALA A 10 4.87 -1.26 -8.11
CA ALA A 10 3.58 -0.78 -8.60
C ALA A 10 3.72 0.20 -9.76
N SER A 11 4.66 1.14 -9.67
CA SER A 11 4.93 2.17 -10.69
C SER A 11 5.63 1.61 -11.92
N GLU A 12 6.78 0.93 -11.73
CA GLU A 12 7.70 0.65 -12.84
C GLU A 12 7.45 -0.73 -13.48
N LEU A 13 6.97 -1.70 -12.70
CA LEU A 13 6.83 -3.09 -13.14
C LEU A 13 5.40 -3.42 -13.51
N ILE A 14 4.46 -3.21 -12.58
CA ILE A 14 3.04 -3.53 -12.75
C ILE A 14 2.31 -2.42 -13.53
N LYS A 15 2.74 -1.17 -13.36
CA LYS A 15 2.16 0.03 -13.99
C LYS A 15 0.67 0.20 -13.66
N THR A 16 0.33 0.10 -12.37
CA THR A 16 -1.03 0.31 -11.88
C THR A 16 -1.20 1.69 -11.25
N PRO A 17 -2.34 2.38 -11.46
CA PRO A 17 -2.62 3.65 -10.80
C PRO A 17 -3.02 3.49 -9.33
N LYS A 18 -3.47 2.30 -8.90
CA LYS A 18 -4.01 2.04 -7.57
C LYS A 18 -3.52 0.70 -7.02
N VAL A 19 -3.21 0.68 -5.72
CA VAL A 19 -2.80 -0.50 -4.96
C VAL A 19 -3.60 -0.58 -3.67
N ILE A 20 -4.07 -1.78 -3.33
CA ILE A 20 -4.70 -2.08 -2.06
C ILE A 20 -3.70 -2.89 -1.23
N GLY A 21 -3.33 -2.37 -0.06
CA GLY A 21 -2.50 -3.08 0.90
C GLY A 21 -3.26 -4.20 1.58
N CYS A 22 -2.61 -5.34 1.74
CA CYS A 22 -3.14 -6.52 2.42
C CYS A 22 -2.09 -7.09 3.38
N HIS A 23 -2.53 -7.86 4.37
CA HIS A 23 -1.65 -8.61 5.28
C HIS A 23 -0.65 -7.72 6.05
N PHE A 24 -1.19 -6.71 6.74
CA PHE A 24 -0.49 -5.79 7.65
C PHE A 24 -1.29 -5.67 8.96
N ASP A 25 -0.65 -5.21 10.03
CA ASP A 25 -1.26 -4.87 11.33
C ASP A 25 -2.07 -5.96 12.06
N THR A 26 -2.12 -7.18 11.55
CA THR A 26 -2.82 -8.28 12.24
C THR A 26 -2.07 -8.80 13.46
N PHE A 27 -0.75 -8.53 13.56
CA PHE A 27 0.09 -8.86 14.71
C PHE A 27 1.31 -7.94 14.80
N PRO A 28 1.93 -7.75 15.99
CA PRO A 28 2.99 -6.76 16.18
C PRO A 28 4.18 -6.86 15.21
N PRO A 29 4.68 -8.06 14.85
CA PRO A 29 5.76 -8.20 13.85
C PRO A 29 5.47 -7.68 12.43
N ILE A 30 4.20 -7.53 12.04
CA ILE A 30 3.81 -7.03 10.72
C ILE A 30 3.10 -5.68 10.79
N SER A 31 3.20 -4.99 11.92
CA SER A 31 2.74 -3.61 12.02
C SER A 31 3.61 -2.72 11.14
N ILE A 32 2.99 -1.80 10.40
CA ILE A 32 3.68 -0.90 9.49
C ILE A 32 3.43 0.57 9.85
N ASP A 33 4.29 1.47 9.38
CA ASP A 33 4.02 2.91 9.39
C ASP A 33 3.18 3.27 8.17
N HIS A 34 1.90 3.56 8.40
CA HIS A 34 0.93 3.88 7.36
C HIS A 34 1.26 5.19 6.66
N THR A 35 1.75 6.18 7.40
CA THR A 35 2.08 7.50 6.85
C THR A 35 3.29 7.38 5.92
N GLN A 36 4.32 6.67 6.35
CA GLN A 36 5.48 6.40 5.52
C GLN A 36 5.11 5.60 4.26
N ALA A 37 4.24 4.59 4.40
CA ALA A 37 3.75 3.82 3.27
C ALA A 37 3.02 4.72 2.25
N GLN A 38 2.06 5.53 2.72
CA GLN A 38 1.32 6.48 1.88
C GLN A 38 2.26 7.45 1.14
N ASN A 39 3.27 7.99 1.82
CA ASN A 39 4.23 8.91 1.21
C ASN A 39 5.02 8.25 0.06
N HIS A 40 5.50 7.02 0.24
CA HIS A 40 6.24 6.30 -0.79
C HIS A 40 5.42 5.98 -2.04
N PHE A 41 4.12 5.75 -1.90
CA PHE A 41 3.21 5.53 -3.02
C PHE A 41 2.83 6.85 -3.71
N LYS A 42 2.59 7.90 -2.92
CA LYS A 42 2.32 9.26 -3.43
C LYS A 42 3.49 9.81 -4.26
N GLU A 43 4.74 9.61 -3.83
CA GLU A 43 5.96 9.98 -4.59
C GLU A 43 6.03 9.30 -5.97
N LYS A 44 5.37 8.16 -6.13
CA LYS A 44 5.29 7.39 -7.38
C LYS A 44 4.03 7.64 -8.19
N ASN A 45 3.19 8.59 -7.78
CA ASN A 45 1.86 8.83 -8.38
C ASN A 45 0.98 7.57 -8.43
N VAL A 46 1.09 6.71 -7.41
CA VAL A 46 0.25 5.53 -7.23
C VAL A 46 -0.59 5.74 -5.98
N GLU A 47 -1.90 5.53 -6.08
CA GLU A 47 -2.81 5.57 -4.92
C GLU A 47 -2.62 4.31 -4.08
N LEU A 48 -2.34 4.46 -2.78
CA LEU A 48 -2.33 3.35 -1.82
C LEU A 48 -3.59 3.40 -0.96
N VAL A 49 -4.33 2.30 -0.94
CA VAL A 49 -5.47 2.09 -0.06
C VAL A 49 -5.07 1.09 1.02
N LEU A 50 -5.12 1.50 2.28
CA LEU A 50 -4.98 0.61 3.43
C LEU A 50 -6.38 0.43 4.03
N PRO A 51 -7.07 -0.67 3.72
CA PRO A 51 -8.46 -0.85 4.13
C PRO A 51 -8.60 -0.98 5.64
N ASN A 52 -9.69 -0.43 6.18
CA ASN A 52 -10.16 -0.81 7.51
C ASN A 52 -10.78 -2.21 7.48
N LEU A 53 -10.80 -2.89 8.63
CA LEU A 53 -11.50 -4.18 8.75
C LEU A 53 -12.98 -4.01 8.41
N GLY A 54 -13.48 -4.85 7.49
CA GLY A 54 -14.86 -4.80 7.01
C GLY A 54 -15.14 -3.70 6.00
N GLN A 55 -14.12 -2.96 5.52
CA GLN A 55 -14.31 -2.01 4.43
C GLN A 55 -14.58 -2.73 3.10
N GLU A 56 -15.68 -2.33 2.45
CA GLU A 56 -16.05 -2.80 1.13
C GLU A 56 -15.56 -1.83 0.04
N PHE A 57 -15.38 -2.35 -1.18
CA PHE A 57 -14.97 -1.58 -2.35
C PHE A 57 -15.92 -1.88 -3.50
N ASP A 58 -16.39 -0.84 -4.16
CA ASP A 58 -17.02 -0.94 -5.46
C ASP A 58 -15.95 -1.01 -6.56
N LEU A 59 -16.22 -1.82 -7.58
CA LEU A 59 -15.33 -2.06 -8.73
C LEU A 59 -15.70 -1.16 -9.92
#